data_AF-A0A284RDQ1-F1
#
_entry.id   AF-A0A284RDQ1-F1
#
_cell.length_a   1.000
_cell.length_b   1.000
_cell.length_c   1.000
_cell.angle_alpha   90.00
_cell.angle_beta   90.00
_cell.angle_gamma   90.00
#
_symmetry.space_group_name_H-M   'P 1'
#
loop_
_entity.id
_entity.type
_entity.pdbx_description
1 polymer ?
#
loop_
_entity_poly.entity_id
_entity_poly.type
_entity_poly.pdbx_seq_one_letter_code
_entity_poly.pdbx_strand_id
1 'polypeptide(L)'
;MRPLSRLACLVRLAGLAEPTLWADRAWTLQEVSAPGKEKVKCLFKFMHASFQDFLDEECPEGNMYGFDFTNLSKVVETVVEAGHSAACKMSLLCFQFWVHIGGFQVDEPEIWEQRDKFPLRIITTEVAELLHIPLDFETRQSLSALWALAYTRSSSCPVDMVFSLMDLLGVNLDVEQFLPEERMKATIKLIQEVMKLQGGRALWLYITPWVKPSWEISTLPEMHETSENGHAYFSTSTGKVLAIDAICAEECWQTGGLPNPTPKGEMMDSGYFMFTAKAALVSLVQAQDLENPGKTAGRLASMMKAYDDHETWAIIIGRLRNWNHNPKTWKVEPMSYGAPKPEGVFELTMMLVEKHKFDLYHRVGMGREINEHITANWNWKYREFKVGGPGRGEQVRFGAFAQGPEYL
;
A
#
# COMPACT_ATOMS: atom_id res chain seq x y z
N MET A 1 -18.25 -23.54 -17.56
CA MET A 1 -19.25 -22.57 -17.02
C MET A 1 -19.83 -23.08 -15.72
N ARG A 2 -19.31 -22.64 -14.57
CA ARG A 2 -20.06 -22.71 -13.30
C ARG A 2 -20.98 -21.48 -13.25
N PRO A 3 -22.23 -21.61 -12.78
CA PRO A 3 -23.14 -20.49 -12.74
C PRO A 3 -22.63 -19.47 -11.70
N LEU A 4 -22.38 -18.25 -12.16
CA LEU A 4 -22.28 -17.04 -11.35
C LEU A 4 -23.66 -16.77 -10.71
N SER A 5 -24.04 -17.56 -9.70
CA SER A 5 -25.31 -17.42 -8.99
C SER A 5 -25.09 -17.10 -7.51
N ARG A 6 -24.20 -16.15 -7.24
CA ARG A 6 -24.21 -15.35 -6.01
C ARG A 6 -23.99 -13.89 -6.37
N LEU A 7 -24.87 -13.34 -7.21
CA LEU A 7 -25.23 -11.93 -7.10
C LEU A 7 -25.64 -11.73 -5.65
N ALA A 8 -24.92 -10.90 -4.90
CA ALA A 8 -25.42 -10.44 -3.62
C ALA A 8 -26.76 -9.75 -3.90
N CYS A 9 -27.86 -10.42 -3.58
CA CYS A 9 -29.18 -9.81 -3.70
C CYS A 9 -29.14 -8.52 -2.86
N LEU A 10 -29.44 -7.39 -3.49
CA LEU A 10 -29.57 -6.12 -2.83
C LEU A 10 -30.83 -6.19 -1.96
N VAL A 11 -30.67 -6.63 -0.70
CA VAL A 11 -31.82 -6.87 0.22
C VAL A 11 -32.38 -5.54 0.73
N ARG A 12 -31.52 -4.53 0.90
CA ARG A 12 -31.90 -3.16 1.27
C ARG A 12 -30.78 -2.18 0.95
N LEU A 13 -31.13 -0.90 0.87
CA LEU A 13 -30.17 0.20 0.86
C LEU A 13 -29.66 0.48 2.28
N ALA A 14 -28.35 0.70 2.42
CA ALA A 14 -27.75 1.19 3.64
C ALA A 14 -27.95 2.70 3.77
N GLY A 15 -28.12 3.19 5.01
CA GLY A 15 -28.16 4.63 5.29
C GLY A 15 -26.77 5.27 5.35
N LEU A 16 -26.70 6.59 5.27
CA LEU A 16 -25.43 7.33 5.40
C LEU A 16 -24.75 7.12 6.77
N ALA A 17 -25.53 6.94 7.83
CA ALA A 17 -25.05 6.70 9.19
C ALA A 17 -24.72 5.22 9.49
N GLU A 18 -24.98 4.32 8.53
CA GLU A 18 -24.79 2.89 8.73
C GLU A 18 -23.45 2.43 8.16
N PRO A 19 -22.55 1.83 8.96
CA PRO A 19 -21.31 1.27 8.44
C PRO A 19 -21.57 0.10 7.49
N THR A 20 -20.83 0.05 6.39
CA THR A 20 -20.98 -1.01 5.39
C THR A 20 -19.65 -1.67 5.03
N LEU A 21 -19.68 -3.00 4.87
CA LEU A 21 -18.50 -3.84 4.57
C LEU A 21 -18.34 -4.11 3.07
N TRP A 22 -18.94 -3.29 2.21
CA TRP A 22 -18.93 -3.54 0.77
C TRP A 22 -17.51 -3.44 0.20
N ALA A 23 -16.73 -2.47 0.66
CA ALA A 23 -15.38 -2.21 0.16
C ALA A 23 -14.36 -3.29 0.55
N ASP A 24 -14.67 -4.12 1.56
CA ASP A 24 -13.79 -5.18 2.05
C ASP A 24 -13.81 -6.45 1.17
N ARG A 25 -14.75 -6.53 0.21
CA ARG A 25 -14.94 -7.71 -0.64
C ARG A 25 -14.22 -7.57 -1.97
N ALA A 26 -13.43 -8.56 -2.38
CA ALA A 26 -12.57 -8.48 -3.57
C ALA A 26 -13.31 -8.04 -4.86
N TRP A 27 -14.51 -8.55 -5.11
CA TRP A 27 -15.29 -8.27 -6.32
C TRP A 27 -15.79 -6.82 -6.42
N THR A 28 -15.98 -6.11 -5.30
CA THR A 28 -16.59 -4.78 -5.33
C THR A 28 -15.66 -3.70 -5.89
N LEU A 29 -14.34 -3.92 -5.90
CA LEU A 29 -13.43 -3.00 -6.59
C LEU A 29 -13.64 -3.01 -8.10
N GLN A 30 -13.90 -4.18 -8.68
CA GLN A 30 -14.24 -4.26 -10.10
C GLN A 30 -15.53 -3.49 -10.38
N GLU A 31 -16.56 -3.70 -9.57
CA GLU A 31 -17.83 -2.99 -9.76
C GLU A 31 -17.67 -1.48 -9.68
N VAL A 32 -16.77 -1.00 -8.83
CA VAL A 32 -16.59 0.42 -8.58
C VAL A 32 -15.56 1.09 -9.51
N SER A 33 -14.64 0.36 -10.12
CA SER A 33 -13.65 0.97 -11.04
C SER A 33 -13.75 0.54 -12.50
N ALA A 34 -14.34 -0.63 -12.80
CA ALA A 34 -14.51 -1.12 -14.19
C ALA A 34 -15.39 -0.20 -15.07
N PRO A 35 -16.45 0.45 -14.55
CA PRO A 35 -17.29 1.32 -15.40
C PRO A 35 -16.55 2.55 -15.94
N GLY A 36 -15.34 2.86 -15.43
CA GLY A 36 -14.56 4.04 -15.78
C GLY A 36 -14.97 5.29 -15.01
N LYS A 37 -14.16 6.34 -15.12
CA LYS A 37 -14.30 7.58 -14.34
C LYS A 37 -15.73 8.15 -14.38
N GLU A 38 -16.21 8.57 -13.21
CA GLU A 38 -17.53 9.18 -12.99
C GLU A 38 -18.76 8.34 -13.37
N LYS A 39 -18.59 7.08 -13.80
CA LYS A 39 -19.73 6.22 -14.18
C LYS A 39 -20.35 5.48 -13.00
N VAL A 40 -19.62 5.37 -11.90
CA VAL A 40 -20.11 4.66 -10.71
C VAL A 40 -20.87 5.62 -9.79
N LYS A 41 -22.12 5.27 -9.56
CA LYS A 41 -22.99 5.95 -8.60
C LYS A 41 -23.15 5.07 -7.35
N CYS A 42 -23.07 5.70 -6.19
CA CYS A 42 -23.46 5.10 -4.92
C CYS A 42 -24.93 5.42 -4.68
N LEU A 43 -25.76 4.39 -4.50
CA LEU A 43 -27.18 4.52 -4.15
C LEU A 43 -27.35 4.13 -2.68
N PHE A 44 -27.98 4.98 -1.89
CA PHE A 44 -28.14 4.78 -0.46
C PHE A 44 -29.54 5.21 0.03
N LYS A 45 -29.90 4.72 1.21
CA LYS A 45 -31.15 5.07 1.89
C LYS A 45 -31.03 6.49 2.42
N PHE A 46 -32.02 7.32 2.12
CA PHE A 46 -32.05 8.73 2.53
C PHE A 46 -33.48 9.15 2.86
N MET A 47 -33.80 9.22 4.15
CA MET A 47 -35.16 9.45 4.65
C MET A 47 -35.47 10.94 4.90
N HIS A 48 -34.44 11.78 4.91
CA HIS A 48 -34.55 13.18 5.28
C HIS A 48 -34.93 14.05 4.07
N ALA A 49 -35.60 15.18 4.32
CA ALA A 49 -36.01 16.09 3.27
C ALA A 49 -34.82 16.85 2.66
N SER A 50 -33.79 17.11 3.47
CA SER A 50 -32.52 17.67 3.06
C SER A 50 -31.34 17.03 3.80
N PHE A 51 -30.12 17.26 3.30
CA PHE A 51 -28.90 16.81 3.98
C PHE A 51 -28.69 17.54 5.31
N GLN A 52 -29.16 18.79 5.43
CA GLN A 52 -29.09 19.53 6.68
C GLN A 52 -29.99 18.88 7.75
N ASP A 53 -31.22 18.50 7.38
CA ASP A 53 -32.12 17.79 8.31
C ASP A 53 -31.50 16.47 8.79
N PHE A 54 -30.78 15.76 7.91
CA PHE A 54 -30.02 14.56 8.28
C PHE A 54 -28.91 14.87 9.30
N LEU A 55 -28.13 15.93 9.09
CA LEU A 55 -27.06 16.31 10.02
C LEU A 55 -27.65 16.73 11.37
N ASP A 56 -28.75 17.48 11.36
CA ASP A 56 -29.41 17.96 12.58
C ASP A 56 -30.00 16.80 13.41
N GLU A 57 -30.51 15.75 12.76
CA GLU A 57 -31.11 14.58 13.43
C GLU A 57 -30.06 13.55 13.88
N GLU A 58 -29.10 13.19 13.03
CA GLU A 58 -28.10 12.15 13.32
C GLU A 58 -26.89 12.70 14.08
N CYS A 59 -26.74 14.02 14.18
CA CYS A 59 -25.70 14.69 14.96
C CYS A 59 -26.27 15.93 15.67
N PRO A 60 -27.20 15.75 16.65
CA PRO A 60 -27.83 16.87 17.35
C PRO A 60 -26.83 17.72 18.15
N GLU A 61 -25.64 17.17 18.41
CA GLU A 61 -24.52 17.81 19.08
C GLU A 61 -23.43 18.30 18.11
N GLY A 62 -23.69 18.30 16.79
CA GLY A 62 -22.68 18.57 15.76
C GLY A 62 -21.98 19.92 15.91
N ASN A 63 -22.75 20.94 16.32
CA ASN A 63 -22.24 22.27 16.67
C ASN A 63 -21.50 22.32 18.03
N MET A 64 -21.76 21.38 18.94
CA MET A 64 -21.10 21.29 20.26
C MET A 64 -19.65 20.76 20.16
N TYR A 65 -19.38 19.98 19.12
CA TYR A 65 -18.08 19.36 18.84
C TYR A 65 -17.27 20.07 17.74
N GLY A 66 -17.79 21.17 17.17
CA GLY A 66 -17.05 22.00 16.20
C GLY A 66 -17.08 21.51 14.75
N PHE A 67 -17.93 20.53 14.40
CA PHE A 67 -17.96 19.98 13.04
C PHE A 67 -18.59 20.96 12.03
N ASP A 68 -17.85 21.33 10.97
CA ASP A 68 -18.42 21.97 9.79
C ASP A 68 -18.52 20.98 8.62
N PHE A 69 -19.64 20.25 8.57
CA PHE A 69 -19.98 19.36 7.46
C PHE A 69 -20.78 20.06 6.34
N THR A 70 -20.89 21.39 6.34
CA THR A 70 -21.67 22.11 5.32
C THR A 70 -21.17 21.84 3.90
N ASN A 71 -19.87 21.59 3.73
CA ASN A 71 -19.28 21.20 2.45
C ASN A 71 -19.70 19.79 1.96
N LEU A 72 -20.11 18.90 2.88
CA LEU A 72 -20.61 17.55 2.56
C LEU A 72 -22.07 17.55 2.09
N SER A 73 -22.79 18.68 2.18
CA SER A 73 -24.12 18.83 1.55
C SER A 73 -24.11 18.53 0.05
N LYS A 74 -22.94 18.69 -0.59
CA LYS A 74 -22.70 18.37 -2.00
C LYS A 74 -22.59 16.87 -2.31
N VAL A 75 -22.52 16.02 -1.28
CA VAL A 75 -22.49 14.56 -1.45
C VAL A 75 -23.80 14.09 -2.08
N VAL A 76 -24.95 14.63 -1.68
CA VAL A 76 -26.23 14.26 -2.29
C VAL A 76 -26.39 14.99 -3.62
N GLU A 77 -26.17 14.28 -4.74
CA GLU A 77 -26.30 14.84 -6.09
C GLU A 77 -27.73 14.73 -6.61
N THR A 78 -28.39 13.59 -6.35
CA THR A 78 -29.73 13.31 -6.90
C THR A 78 -30.56 12.57 -5.87
N VAL A 79 -31.68 13.15 -5.47
CA VAL A 79 -32.73 12.42 -4.75
C VAL A 79 -33.42 11.50 -5.76
N VAL A 80 -33.31 10.19 -5.54
CA VAL A 80 -33.89 9.19 -6.44
C VAL A 80 -35.37 9.00 -6.09
N GLU A 81 -35.66 8.88 -4.80
CA GLU A 81 -37.02 8.83 -4.27
C GLU A 81 -37.06 9.63 -2.97
N ALA A 82 -37.87 10.69 -2.94
CA ALA A 82 -37.96 11.58 -1.79
C ALA A 82 -38.34 10.82 -0.52
N GLY A 83 -37.57 11.04 0.56
CA GLY A 83 -37.78 10.36 1.84
C GLY A 83 -37.46 8.87 1.84
N HIS A 84 -36.83 8.33 0.78
CA HIS A 84 -36.46 6.91 0.70
C HIS A 84 -35.01 6.70 0.24
N SER A 85 -34.58 7.37 -0.83
CA SER A 85 -33.26 7.12 -1.43
C SER A 85 -32.66 8.30 -2.15
N ALA A 86 -31.33 8.34 -2.16
CA ALA A 86 -30.54 9.30 -2.89
C ALA A 86 -29.30 8.63 -3.48
N ALA A 87 -28.70 9.30 -4.48
CA ALA A 87 -27.51 8.83 -5.16
C ALA A 87 -26.46 9.94 -5.30
N CYS A 88 -25.21 9.51 -5.39
CA CYS A 88 -24.06 10.37 -5.62
C CYS A 88 -23.00 9.69 -6.48
N LYS A 89 -22.06 10.45 -7.06
CA LYS A 89 -20.85 9.86 -7.65
C LYS A 89 -20.01 9.22 -6.55
N MET A 90 -19.57 7.97 -6.76
CA MET A 90 -18.72 7.28 -5.78
C MET A 90 -17.40 8.02 -5.57
N SER A 91 -16.79 8.55 -6.64
CA SER A 91 -15.54 9.30 -6.51
C SER A 91 -15.70 10.59 -5.69
N LEU A 92 -16.82 11.29 -5.87
CA LEU A 92 -17.16 12.46 -5.05
C LEU A 92 -17.36 12.07 -3.58
N LEU A 93 -18.06 10.96 -3.30
CA LEU A 93 -18.24 10.47 -1.93
C LEU A 93 -16.90 10.18 -1.25
N CYS A 94 -16.03 9.41 -1.91
CA CYS A 94 -14.69 9.10 -1.40
C CYS A 94 -13.84 10.35 -1.21
N PHE A 95 -13.82 11.26 -2.19
CA PHE A 95 -13.06 12.50 -2.08
C PHE A 95 -13.52 13.37 -0.91
N GLN A 96 -14.84 13.53 -0.73
CA GLN A 96 -15.40 14.34 0.34
C GLN A 96 -15.15 13.73 1.73
N PHE A 97 -15.27 12.41 1.87
CA PHE A 97 -14.93 11.71 3.12
C PHE A 97 -13.44 11.85 3.45
N TRP A 98 -12.56 11.61 2.47
CA TRP A 98 -11.12 11.74 2.67
C TRP A 98 -10.72 13.17 3.08
N VAL A 99 -11.19 14.19 2.36
CA VAL A 99 -10.84 15.59 2.66
C VAL A 99 -11.45 16.07 3.97
N HIS A 100 -12.76 15.92 4.16
CA HIS A 100 -13.46 16.58 5.26
C HIS A 100 -13.51 15.74 6.53
N ILE A 101 -13.60 14.42 6.42
CA ILE A 101 -13.61 13.54 7.60
C ILE A 101 -12.16 13.16 7.95
N GLY A 102 -11.35 12.79 6.96
CA GLY A 102 -9.92 12.51 7.18
C GLY A 102 -9.09 13.71 7.60
N GLY A 103 -9.46 14.93 7.18
CA GLY A 103 -8.79 16.15 7.61
C GLY A 103 -8.74 16.32 9.14
N PHE A 104 -9.76 15.87 9.87
CA PHE A 104 -9.77 15.92 11.33
C PHE A 104 -8.62 15.14 11.97
N GLN A 105 -8.13 14.07 11.34
CA GLN A 105 -6.98 13.31 11.87
C GLN A 105 -5.74 14.19 12.04
N VAL A 106 -5.56 15.16 11.13
CA VAL A 106 -4.39 16.06 11.10
C VAL A 106 -4.68 17.37 11.82
N ASP A 107 -5.83 17.98 11.52
CA ASP A 107 -6.15 19.34 11.96
C ASP A 107 -6.69 19.38 13.39
N GLU A 108 -7.45 18.35 13.80
CA GLU A 108 -8.20 18.33 15.07
C GLU A 108 -8.26 16.90 15.68
N PRO A 109 -7.12 16.34 16.15
CA PRO A 109 -7.03 14.93 16.57
C PRO A 109 -7.97 14.56 17.73
N GLU A 110 -8.27 15.48 18.64
CA GLU A 110 -9.22 15.27 19.74
C GLU A 110 -10.65 14.99 19.24
N ILE A 111 -10.99 15.56 18.09
CA ILE A 111 -12.27 15.38 17.41
C ILE A 111 -12.24 14.06 16.62
N TRP A 112 -11.12 13.73 15.98
CA TRP A 112 -10.92 12.46 15.28
C TRP A 112 -11.06 11.23 16.18
N GLU A 113 -10.67 11.30 17.46
CA GLU A 113 -10.89 10.23 18.45
C GLU A 113 -12.38 9.92 18.67
N GLN A 114 -13.28 10.79 18.25
CA GLN A 114 -14.73 10.61 18.37
C GLN A 114 -15.39 10.19 17.05
N ARG A 115 -14.62 9.75 16.05
CA ARG A 115 -15.11 9.41 14.69
C ARG A 115 -16.23 8.36 14.65
N ASP A 116 -16.32 7.47 15.62
CA ASP A 116 -17.41 6.49 15.72
C ASP A 116 -18.80 7.14 15.90
N LYS A 117 -18.82 8.39 16.39
CA LYS A 117 -20.02 9.22 16.58
C LYS A 117 -20.33 10.09 15.36
N PHE A 118 -19.50 10.08 14.32
CA PHE A 118 -19.77 10.90 13.14
C PHE A 118 -21.07 10.43 12.46
N PRO A 119 -21.89 11.35 11.94
CA PRO A 119 -23.17 10.98 11.31
C PRO A 119 -22.95 10.23 9.98
N LEU A 120 -21.76 10.32 9.39
CA LEU A 120 -21.43 9.75 8.10
C LEU A 120 -20.49 8.55 8.27
N ARG A 121 -21.01 7.34 8.12
CA ARG A 121 -20.28 6.08 8.35
C ARG A 121 -20.44 5.05 7.24
N ILE A 122 -21.21 5.36 6.19
CA ILE A 122 -21.42 4.44 5.05
C ILE A 122 -20.13 3.90 4.45
N ILE A 123 -19.07 4.69 4.43
CA ILE A 123 -17.70 4.24 4.14
C ILE A 123 -16.76 4.77 5.24
N THR A 124 -15.68 4.05 5.50
CA THR A 124 -14.64 4.55 6.40
C THR A 124 -13.72 5.54 5.67
N THR A 125 -12.99 6.35 6.42
CA THR A 125 -12.01 7.30 5.87
C THR A 125 -10.88 6.58 5.15
N GLU A 126 -10.44 5.43 5.65
CA GLU A 126 -9.37 4.61 5.07
C GLU A 126 -9.80 4.04 3.72
N VAL A 127 -11.05 3.58 3.61
CA VAL A 127 -11.65 3.17 2.33
C VAL A 127 -11.70 4.34 1.36
N ALA A 128 -12.13 5.51 1.84
CA ALA A 128 -12.24 6.72 1.04
C ALA A 128 -10.86 7.19 0.52
N GLU A 129 -9.84 7.17 1.37
CA GLU A 129 -8.45 7.49 1.03
C GLU A 129 -7.93 6.58 -0.08
N LEU A 130 -8.08 5.26 0.06
CA LEU A 130 -7.54 4.34 -0.92
C LEU A 130 -8.32 4.35 -2.25
N LEU A 131 -9.64 4.63 -2.22
CA LEU A 131 -10.50 4.60 -3.42
C LEU A 131 -10.54 5.93 -4.18
N HIS A 132 -10.36 7.10 -3.54
CA HIS A 132 -10.51 8.36 -4.26
C HIS A 132 -9.45 8.50 -5.37
N ILE A 133 -8.21 8.08 -5.12
CA ILE A 133 -7.11 8.15 -6.11
C ILE A 133 -7.45 7.34 -7.38
N PRO A 134 -7.73 6.03 -7.31
CA PRO A 134 -8.04 5.25 -8.51
C PRO A 134 -9.34 5.64 -9.19
N LEU A 135 -10.32 6.20 -8.47
CA LEU A 135 -11.58 6.64 -9.06
C LEU A 135 -11.49 7.98 -9.79
N ASP A 136 -10.61 8.88 -9.34
CA ASP A 136 -10.46 10.21 -9.94
C ASP A 136 -9.27 10.32 -10.91
N PHE A 137 -8.23 9.48 -10.76
CA PHE A 137 -6.97 9.60 -11.51
C PHE A 137 -6.63 8.35 -12.33
N GLU A 138 -6.50 8.51 -13.65
CA GLU A 138 -5.88 7.50 -14.55
C GLU A 138 -4.35 7.68 -14.62
N THR A 139 -3.67 7.74 -13.47
CA THR A 139 -2.22 8.02 -13.42
C THR A 139 -1.41 6.84 -12.88
N ARG A 140 -0.08 6.92 -12.89
CA ARG A 140 0.77 5.86 -12.29
C ARG A 140 0.51 5.66 -10.79
N GLN A 141 0.07 6.70 -10.09
CA GLN A 141 -0.28 6.64 -8.66
C GLN A 141 -1.56 5.81 -8.43
N SER A 142 -2.48 5.76 -9.40
CA SER A 142 -3.65 4.91 -9.26
C SER A 142 -3.30 3.43 -9.34
N LEU A 143 -2.29 3.04 -10.13
CA LEU A 143 -1.88 1.63 -10.21
C LEU A 143 -1.27 1.13 -8.88
N SER A 144 -0.46 1.95 -8.19
CA SER A 144 0.02 1.59 -6.84
C SER A 144 -1.11 1.55 -5.82
N ALA A 145 -2.08 2.47 -5.91
CA ALA A 145 -3.26 2.46 -5.03
C ALA A 145 -4.16 1.24 -5.28
N LEU A 146 -4.37 0.84 -6.55
CA LEU A 146 -5.10 -0.37 -6.93
C LEU A 146 -4.42 -1.62 -6.39
N TRP A 147 -3.10 -1.67 -6.46
CA TRP A 147 -2.31 -2.73 -5.85
C TRP A 147 -2.48 -2.76 -4.33
N ALA A 148 -2.40 -1.62 -3.63
CA ALA A 148 -2.63 -1.58 -2.17
C ALA A 148 -4.04 -2.05 -1.80
N LEU A 149 -5.04 -1.54 -2.51
CA LEU A 149 -6.44 -1.96 -2.37
C LEU A 149 -6.65 -3.46 -2.60
N ALA A 150 -5.88 -4.11 -3.47
CA ALA A 150 -5.95 -5.55 -3.64
C ALA A 150 -5.69 -6.31 -2.33
N TYR A 151 -4.80 -5.77 -1.49
CA TYR A 151 -4.41 -6.38 -0.23
C TYR A 151 -5.33 -6.05 0.94
N THR A 152 -6.25 -5.09 0.78
CA THR A 152 -7.23 -4.76 1.82
C THR A 152 -8.52 -5.58 1.73
N ARG A 153 -8.63 -6.48 0.74
CA ARG A 153 -9.89 -7.18 0.45
C ARG A 153 -9.80 -8.67 0.47
N SER A 154 -10.80 -9.30 1.05
CA SER A 154 -10.90 -10.75 1.10
C SER A 154 -11.74 -11.34 -0.04
N SER A 155 -11.47 -12.60 -0.35
CA SER A 155 -12.30 -13.46 -1.20
C SER A 155 -12.41 -14.83 -0.56
N SER A 156 -13.50 -15.55 -0.82
CA SER A 156 -13.62 -16.97 -0.45
C SER A 156 -12.74 -17.89 -1.30
N CYS A 157 -12.31 -17.42 -2.49
CA CYS A 157 -11.42 -18.17 -3.37
C CYS A 157 -10.13 -17.36 -3.60
N PRO A 158 -8.94 -17.92 -3.27
CA PRO A 158 -7.66 -17.21 -3.39
C PRO A 158 -7.35 -16.69 -4.80
N VAL A 159 -7.65 -17.46 -5.85
CA VAL A 159 -7.38 -17.03 -7.25
C VAL A 159 -8.35 -15.93 -7.71
N ASP A 160 -9.58 -15.91 -7.19
CA ASP A 160 -10.58 -14.90 -7.55
C ASP A 160 -10.14 -13.49 -7.09
N MET A 161 -9.30 -13.38 -6.05
CA MET A 161 -8.67 -12.10 -5.70
C MET A 161 -7.80 -11.58 -6.83
N VAL A 162 -7.04 -12.45 -7.52
CA VAL A 162 -6.18 -12.04 -8.63
C VAL A 162 -7.02 -11.66 -9.83
N PHE A 163 -8.04 -12.46 -10.13
CA PHE A 163 -8.98 -12.17 -11.21
C PHE A 163 -9.75 -10.86 -10.97
N SER A 164 -10.04 -10.53 -9.72
CA SER A 164 -10.66 -9.24 -9.38
C SER A 164 -9.80 -8.02 -9.76
N LEU A 165 -8.50 -8.19 -9.99
CA LEU A 165 -7.58 -7.09 -10.30
C LEU A 165 -7.34 -6.90 -11.80
N MET A 166 -7.66 -7.91 -12.60
CA MET A 166 -7.29 -7.95 -14.02
C MET A 166 -7.81 -6.74 -14.79
N ASP A 167 -9.12 -6.53 -14.82
CA ASP A 167 -9.74 -5.43 -15.55
C ASP A 167 -9.28 -4.05 -15.05
N LEU A 168 -9.13 -3.92 -13.73
CA LEU A 168 -8.66 -2.70 -13.06
C LEU A 168 -7.25 -2.30 -13.47
N LEU A 169 -6.40 -3.30 -13.70
CA LEU A 169 -5.01 -3.11 -14.11
C LEU A 169 -4.86 -3.15 -15.64
N GLY A 170 -5.97 -3.24 -16.39
CA GLY A 170 -6.00 -3.30 -17.85
C GLY A 170 -5.47 -4.61 -18.43
N VAL A 171 -5.49 -5.69 -17.65
CA VAL A 171 -4.97 -7.02 -18.00
C VAL A 171 -6.13 -7.99 -18.23
N ASN A 172 -5.96 -8.94 -19.15
CA ASN A 172 -6.89 -10.04 -19.35
C ASN A 172 -6.14 -11.38 -19.40
N LEU A 173 -6.11 -12.11 -18.29
CA LEU A 173 -5.57 -13.47 -18.20
C LEU A 173 -6.59 -14.51 -18.63
N ASP A 174 -6.12 -15.60 -19.24
CA ASP A 174 -6.96 -16.77 -19.49
C ASP A 174 -7.17 -17.55 -18.19
N VAL A 175 -8.34 -17.34 -17.56
CA VAL A 175 -8.69 -17.92 -16.26
C VAL A 175 -8.74 -19.46 -16.28
N GLU A 176 -8.92 -20.09 -17.44
CA GLU A 176 -8.98 -21.56 -17.57
C GLU A 176 -7.60 -22.23 -17.33
N GLN A 177 -6.52 -21.45 -17.33
CA GLN A 177 -5.15 -21.93 -17.12
C GLN A 177 -4.75 -22.05 -15.64
N PHE A 178 -5.64 -21.67 -14.72
CA PHE A 178 -5.35 -21.63 -13.28
C PHE A 178 -6.35 -22.48 -12.49
N LEU A 179 -5.81 -23.31 -11.59
CA LEU A 179 -6.61 -24.00 -10.57
C LEU A 179 -7.00 -23.02 -9.43
N PRO A 180 -8.08 -23.31 -8.67
CA PRO A 180 -8.54 -22.44 -7.58
C PRO A 180 -7.47 -22.08 -6.53
N GLU A 181 -6.53 -23.00 -6.29
CA GLU A 181 -5.42 -22.88 -5.36
C GLU A 181 -4.16 -22.24 -5.98
N GLU A 182 -4.08 -22.07 -7.30
CA GLU A 182 -2.92 -21.52 -8.02
C GLU A 182 -2.84 -19.98 -7.95
N ARG A 183 -3.20 -19.38 -6.81
CA ARG A 183 -3.13 -17.94 -6.57
C ARG A 183 -1.75 -17.38 -6.94
N MET A 184 -0.69 -18.07 -6.54
CA MET A 184 0.67 -17.58 -6.76
C MET A 184 1.02 -17.46 -8.24
N LYS A 185 0.73 -18.51 -9.01
CA LYS A 185 0.95 -18.56 -10.46
C LYS A 185 0.13 -17.48 -11.16
N ALA A 186 -1.12 -17.28 -10.75
CA ALA A 186 -1.97 -16.21 -11.26
C ALA A 186 -1.39 -14.81 -10.93
N THR A 187 -0.91 -14.59 -9.71
CA THR A 187 -0.27 -13.33 -9.30
C THR A 187 0.99 -13.03 -10.10
N ILE A 188 1.88 -14.02 -10.32
CA ILE A 188 3.07 -13.85 -11.17
C ILE A 188 2.65 -13.44 -12.57
N LYS A 189 1.66 -14.13 -13.15
CA LYS A 189 1.18 -13.82 -14.49
C LYS A 189 0.55 -12.44 -14.59
N LEU A 190 -0.23 -12.03 -13.59
CA LEU A 190 -0.78 -10.69 -13.49
C LEU A 190 0.36 -9.65 -13.46
N ILE A 191 1.36 -9.82 -12.60
CA ILE A 191 2.51 -8.91 -12.51
C ILE A 191 3.22 -8.80 -13.87
N GLN A 192 3.47 -9.92 -14.54
CA GLN A 192 4.09 -9.93 -15.86
C GLN A 192 3.31 -9.11 -16.89
N GLU A 193 1.99 -9.28 -16.98
CA GLU A 193 1.17 -8.51 -17.93
C GLU A 193 1.09 -7.02 -17.55
N VAL A 194 0.95 -6.70 -16.27
CA VAL A 194 0.97 -5.31 -15.78
C VAL A 194 2.30 -4.64 -16.10
N MET A 195 3.43 -5.34 -15.92
CA MET A 195 4.74 -4.81 -16.27
C MET A 195 4.86 -4.48 -17.76
N LYS A 196 4.33 -5.34 -18.65
CA LYS A 196 4.33 -5.06 -20.10
C LYS A 196 3.62 -3.75 -20.40
N LEU A 197 2.43 -3.55 -19.83
CA LEU A 197 1.66 -2.30 -19.97
C LEU A 197 2.41 -1.08 -19.39
N GLN A 198 3.19 -1.28 -18.34
CA GLN A 198 3.93 -0.22 -17.65
C GLN A 198 5.38 -0.03 -18.15
N GLY A 199 5.79 -0.68 -19.25
CA GLY A 199 7.15 -0.56 -19.78
C GLY A 199 8.22 -1.11 -18.83
N GLY A 200 7.93 -2.24 -18.19
CA GLY A 200 8.81 -3.00 -17.30
C GLY A 200 8.94 -2.44 -15.88
N ARG A 201 8.16 -1.42 -15.49
CA ARG A 201 8.26 -0.79 -14.16
C ARG A 201 7.69 -1.69 -13.06
N ALA A 202 8.39 -1.77 -11.94
CA ALA A 202 8.00 -2.60 -10.80
C ALA A 202 7.25 -1.83 -9.69
N LEU A 203 6.01 -1.40 -9.99
CA LEU A 203 5.21 -0.59 -9.04
C LEU A 203 4.69 -1.38 -7.83
N TRP A 204 4.61 -2.71 -7.91
CA TRP A 204 4.15 -3.52 -6.78
C TRP A 204 5.17 -3.55 -5.62
N LEU A 205 6.43 -3.18 -5.86
CA LEU A 205 7.48 -3.17 -4.83
C LEU A 205 7.18 -2.19 -3.70
N TYR A 206 6.32 -1.20 -3.92
CA TYR A 206 6.00 -0.14 -2.96
C TYR A 206 4.68 -0.40 -2.22
N ILE A 207 4.11 -1.59 -2.37
CA ILE A 207 2.92 -1.99 -1.60
C ILE A 207 3.37 -2.37 -0.20
N THR A 208 2.93 -1.60 0.80
CA THR A 208 3.11 -1.89 2.23
C THR A 208 4.49 -2.47 2.56
N PRO A 209 5.59 -1.79 2.22
CA PRO A 209 6.95 -2.32 2.39
C PRO A 209 7.34 -2.62 3.84
N TRP A 210 6.60 -2.08 4.81
CA TRP A 210 6.74 -2.39 6.23
C TRP A 210 6.07 -3.72 6.63
N VAL A 211 5.21 -4.29 5.80
CA VAL A 211 4.64 -5.62 6.05
C VAL A 211 5.68 -6.68 5.74
N LYS A 212 5.69 -7.73 6.57
CA LYS A 212 6.54 -8.90 6.41
C LYS A 212 6.51 -9.42 4.95
N PRO A 213 7.66 -9.70 4.33
CA PRO A 213 7.71 -10.30 3.00
C PRO A 213 6.98 -11.64 2.92
N SER A 214 6.29 -11.90 1.81
CA SER A 214 5.69 -13.20 1.55
C SER A 214 6.79 -14.27 1.45
N TRP A 215 6.54 -15.42 2.07
CA TRP A 215 7.41 -16.60 1.97
C TRP A 215 7.36 -17.23 0.57
N GLU A 216 6.35 -16.92 -0.26
CA GLU A 216 6.20 -17.47 -1.61
C GLU A 216 6.86 -16.58 -2.68
N ILE A 217 6.67 -15.25 -2.57
CA ILE A 217 7.33 -14.22 -3.40
C ILE A 217 7.75 -13.07 -2.49
N SER A 218 9.02 -13.03 -2.12
CA SER A 218 9.53 -12.05 -1.16
C SER A 218 9.36 -10.59 -1.58
N THR A 219 9.22 -10.26 -2.87
CA THR A 219 8.96 -8.89 -3.34
C THR A 219 7.53 -8.41 -3.11
N LEU A 220 6.63 -9.28 -2.63
CA LEU A 220 5.28 -8.96 -2.23
C LEU A 220 5.17 -8.97 -0.70
N PRO A 221 4.28 -8.16 -0.12
CA PRO A 221 3.91 -8.33 1.28
C PRO A 221 3.24 -9.70 1.48
N GLU A 222 3.30 -10.20 2.71
CA GLU A 222 2.57 -11.41 3.11
C GLU A 222 1.10 -11.27 2.71
N MET A 223 0.65 -12.23 1.91
CA MET A 223 -0.72 -12.25 1.44
C MET A 223 -1.64 -12.52 2.63
N HIS A 224 -2.66 -11.70 2.81
CA HIS A 224 -3.62 -11.89 3.88
C HIS A 224 -4.37 -13.23 3.72
N GLU A 225 -4.80 -13.79 4.84
CA GLU A 225 -5.63 -15.00 4.86
C GLU A 225 -7.04 -14.66 4.37
N THR A 226 -7.62 -15.56 3.57
CA THR A 226 -9.03 -15.46 3.18
C THR A 226 -9.90 -15.60 4.43
N SER A 227 -10.79 -14.63 4.68
CA SER A 227 -11.69 -14.66 5.83
C SER A 227 -13.14 -14.82 5.40
N GLU A 228 -13.87 -15.70 6.08
CA GLU A 228 -15.33 -15.83 5.88
C GLU A 228 -16.10 -14.58 6.32
N ASN A 229 -15.53 -13.77 7.24
CA ASN A 229 -16.16 -12.54 7.73
C ASN A 229 -16.02 -11.36 6.76
N GLY A 230 -15.28 -11.51 5.66
CA GLY A 230 -15.12 -10.47 4.65
C GLY A 230 -13.93 -9.52 4.85
N HIS A 231 -13.20 -9.58 5.97
CA HIS A 231 -12.07 -8.70 6.23
C HIS A 231 -10.71 -9.32 5.88
N ALA A 232 -9.77 -8.48 5.45
CA ALA A 232 -8.37 -8.85 5.25
C ALA A 232 -7.52 -8.41 6.47
N TYR A 233 -6.58 -9.26 6.88
CA TYR A 233 -5.69 -8.99 8.02
C TYR A 233 -4.23 -9.24 7.67
N PHE A 234 -3.34 -8.41 8.21
CA PHE A 234 -1.90 -8.68 8.25
C PHE A 234 -1.48 -9.21 9.62
N SER A 235 -0.51 -10.11 9.61
CA SER A 235 0.18 -10.55 10.82
C SER A 235 1.34 -9.61 11.10
N THR A 236 1.33 -8.94 12.26
CA THR A 236 2.44 -8.12 12.74
C THR A 236 3.08 -8.77 13.98
N SER A 237 4.23 -8.26 14.42
CA SER A 237 4.86 -8.69 15.67
C SER A 237 4.01 -8.38 16.91
N THR A 238 3.06 -7.45 16.81
CA THR A 238 2.16 -7.04 17.91
C THR A 238 0.78 -7.69 17.84
N GLY A 239 0.44 -8.41 16.75
CA GLY A 239 -0.82 -9.12 16.59
C GLY A 239 -1.37 -9.09 15.17
N LYS A 240 -2.63 -9.53 14.99
CA LYS A 240 -3.34 -9.35 13.72
C LYS A 240 -3.90 -7.93 13.65
N VAL A 241 -3.63 -7.22 12.55
CA VAL A 241 -4.15 -5.87 12.28
C VAL A 241 -4.97 -5.92 10.99
N LEU A 242 -6.05 -5.14 10.91
CA LEU A 242 -6.80 -4.99 9.66
C LEU A 242 -5.86 -4.49 8.57
N ALA A 243 -5.93 -5.13 7.40
CA ALA A 243 -5.04 -4.79 6.30
C ALA A 243 -5.20 -3.31 5.92
N ILE A 244 -6.45 -2.83 5.82
CA ILE A 244 -6.76 -1.44 5.47
C ILE A 244 -6.17 -0.43 6.45
N ASP A 245 -6.35 -0.64 7.76
CA ASP A 245 -5.78 0.22 8.79
C ASP A 245 -4.26 0.22 8.70
N ALA A 246 -3.65 -0.94 8.48
CA ALA A 246 -2.20 -1.03 8.34
C ALA A 246 -1.67 -0.31 7.10
N ILE A 247 -2.41 -0.32 5.97
CA ILE A 247 -2.05 0.41 4.73
C ILE A 247 -2.14 1.92 4.95
N CYS A 248 -3.21 2.39 5.58
CA CYS A 248 -3.50 3.82 5.76
C CYS A 248 -2.74 4.46 6.93
N ALA A 249 -2.45 3.71 8.01
CA ALA A 249 -1.74 4.22 9.17
C ALA A 249 -0.29 4.65 8.87
N GLU A 250 0.32 4.13 7.81
CA GLU A 250 1.62 4.61 7.35
C GLU A 250 1.46 5.70 6.27
N GLU A 251 1.19 6.93 6.73
CA GLU A 251 1.32 8.17 5.93
C GLU A 251 2.69 8.24 5.21
N CYS A 252 3.69 7.57 5.78
CA CYS A 252 5.11 7.55 5.41
C CYS A 252 5.45 6.96 4.03
N TRP A 253 4.49 6.45 3.26
CA TRP A 253 4.71 6.08 1.84
C TRP A 253 3.82 6.83 0.85
N GLN A 254 2.87 7.63 1.34
CA GLN A 254 1.88 8.35 0.54
C GLN A 254 2.31 9.78 0.15
N THR A 255 3.35 10.31 0.80
CA THR A 255 3.86 11.67 0.55
C THR A 255 4.65 11.77 -0.76
N GLY A 256 3.95 12.12 -1.84
CA GLY A 256 4.51 12.86 -2.98
C GLY A 256 5.31 12.07 -4.02
N GLY A 257 4.60 11.45 -4.97
CA GLY A 257 5.17 10.94 -6.22
C GLY A 257 5.87 9.59 -6.11
N LEU A 258 5.72 8.75 -7.14
CA LEU A 258 6.44 7.48 -7.19
C LEU A 258 7.96 7.74 -7.20
N PRO A 259 8.75 6.97 -6.44
CA PRO A 259 10.19 7.07 -6.46
C PRO A 259 10.74 6.99 -7.90
N ASN A 260 11.65 7.90 -8.24
CA ASN A 260 12.24 8.00 -9.57
C ASN A 260 13.78 7.90 -9.48
N PRO A 261 14.43 6.91 -10.12
CA PRO A 261 13.84 5.90 -10.98
C PRO A 261 13.13 4.79 -10.21
N THR A 262 11.97 4.40 -10.70
CA THR A 262 11.35 3.11 -10.37
C THR A 262 12.17 1.99 -11.03
N PRO A 263 12.49 0.88 -10.34
CA PRO A 263 13.14 -0.27 -10.94
C PRO A 263 12.40 -0.73 -12.19
N LYS A 264 13.18 -1.02 -13.23
CA LYS A 264 12.69 -1.59 -14.49
C LYS A 264 13.37 -2.92 -14.74
N GLY A 265 12.60 -3.88 -15.21
CA GLY A 265 13.10 -5.22 -15.44
C GLY A 265 12.02 -6.15 -15.96
N GLU A 266 12.16 -7.42 -15.60
CA GLU A 266 11.28 -8.51 -16.03
C GLU A 266 10.98 -9.45 -14.86
N MET A 267 9.72 -9.86 -14.73
CA MET A 267 9.31 -10.89 -13.77
C MET A 267 9.38 -12.26 -14.43
N MET A 268 10.28 -13.12 -13.94
CA MET A 268 10.40 -14.50 -14.43
C MET A 268 9.24 -15.37 -13.94
N ASP A 269 8.95 -16.46 -14.67
CA ASP A 269 7.89 -17.42 -14.31
C ASP A 269 8.10 -18.06 -12.93
N SER A 270 9.35 -18.07 -12.44
CA SER A 270 9.74 -18.56 -11.12
C SER A 270 9.45 -17.58 -9.97
N GLY A 271 8.87 -16.41 -10.26
CA GLY A 271 8.53 -15.42 -9.23
C GLY A 271 9.67 -14.48 -8.83
N TYR A 272 10.75 -14.45 -9.62
CA TYR A 272 11.88 -13.56 -9.40
C TYR A 272 11.84 -12.38 -10.37
N PHE A 273 11.94 -11.18 -9.82
CA PHE A 273 12.09 -9.93 -10.56
C PHE A 273 13.56 -9.69 -10.87
N MET A 274 13.90 -9.67 -12.16
CA MET A 274 15.23 -9.44 -12.68
C MET A 274 15.38 -7.97 -13.10
N PHE A 275 16.34 -7.25 -12.50
CA PHE A 275 16.58 -5.84 -12.79
C PHE A 275 18.01 -5.43 -12.49
N THR A 276 18.46 -4.31 -13.07
CA THR A 276 19.75 -3.70 -12.75
C THR A 276 19.54 -2.46 -11.89
N ALA A 277 20.28 -2.36 -10.79
CA ALA A 277 20.20 -1.21 -9.88
C ALA A 277 21.54 -0.94 -9.18
N LYS A 278 21.65 0.26 -8.60
CA LYS A 278 22.79 0.69 -7.79
C LYS A 278 22.63 0.10 -6.38
N ALA A 279 23.63 -0.65 -5.92
CA ALA A 279 23.59 -1.37 -4.65
C ALA A 279 24.92 -1.32 -3.90
N ALA A 280 24.86 -1.48 -2.58
CA ALA A 280 26.01 -1.56 -1.68
C ALA A 280 25.90 -2.80 -0.79
N LEU A 281 27.03 -3.45 -0.52
CA LEU A 281 27.11 -4.61 0.35
C LEU A 281 26.90 -4.19 1.81
N VAL A 282 26.10 -4.95 2.55
CA VAL A 282 25.79 -4.70 3.97
C VAL A 282 26.78 -5.42 4.84
N SER A 283 27.37 -4.69 5.80
CA SER A 283 28.29 -5.27 6.77
C SER A 283 27.49 -5.87 7.93
N LEU A 284 27.78 -7.12 8.28
CA LEU A 284 27.23 -7.74 9.47
C LEU A 284 28.03 -7.24 10.69
N VAL A 285 27.46 -6.37 11.51
CA VAL A 285 27.97 -6.13 12.86
C VAL A 285 27.31 -7.16 13.75
N GLN A 286 28.02 -8.24 14.09
CA GLN A 286 27.54 -9.12 15.15
C GLN A 286 27.58 -8.32 16.46
N ALA A 287 26.41 -8.05 17.04
CA ALA A 287 26.24 -7.34 18.31
C ALA A 287 26.87 -8.05 19.53
N GLN A 288 27.77 -9.02 19.32
CA GLN A 288 28.52 -9.75 20.34
C GLN A 288 30.03 -9.45 20.33
N ASP A 289 30.56 -8.74 19.33
CA ASP A 289 32.01 -8.50 19.23
C ASP A 289 32.53 -7.27 20.01
N LEU A 290 31.67 -6.57 20.75
CA LEU A 290 32.12 -5.48 21.64
C LEU A 290 32.64 -5.97 23.01
N GLU A 291 32.50 -7.26 23.35
CA GLU A 291 32.86 -7.74 24.69
C GLU A 291 34.13 -8.60 24.79
N ASN A 292 34.74 -9.11 23.70
CA ASN A 292 35.98 -9.90 23.85
C ASN A 292 36.93 -9.86 22.63
N PRO A 293 38.01 -9.06 22.66
CA PRO A 293 39.06 -9.12 21.65
C PRO A 293 40.03 -10.26 22.00
N GLY A 294 39.65 -11.50 21.70
CA GLY A 294 40.35 -12.66 22.25
C GLY A 294 40.32 -13.93 21.41
N LYS A 295 40.95 -13.88 20.23
CA LYS A 295 41.57 -15.00 19.48
C LYS A 295 40.71 -16.27 19.20
N THR A 296 40.95 -16.82 18.01
CA THR A 296 40.66 -18.22 17.60
C THR A 296 39.35 -18.52 16.87
N ALA A 297 38.82 -17.59 16.05
CA ALA A 297 37.75 -17.91 15.09
C ALA A 297 38.22 -18.02 13.61
N GLY A 298 39.53 -17.87 13.36
CA GLY A 298 40.06 -17.67 12.00
C GLY A 298 40.25 -18.91 11.12
N ARG A 299 39.87 -20.12 11.56
CA ARG A 299 40.20 -21.35 10.79
C ARG A 299 39.06 -22.31 10.47
N LEU A 300 37.92 -22.25 11.16
CA LEU A 300 36.74 -23.06 10.79
C LEU A 300 35.78 -22.35 9.81
N ALA A 301 35.75 -21.01 9.81
CA ALA A 301 34.86 -20.21 8.95
C ALA A 301 35.22 -20.26 7.44
N SER A 302 36.37 -20.83 7.08
CA SER A 302 36.88 -20.88 5.70
C SER A 302 36.30 -22.05 4.89
N MET A 303 35.84 -23.13 5.54
CA MET A 303 35.46 -24.36 4.82
C MET A 303 33.95 -24.58 4.60
N MET A 304 33.07 -23.75 5.18
CA MET A 304 31.61 -23.78 4.92
C MET A 304 31.12 -22.63 4.03
N LYS A 305 32.01 -21.74 3.57
CA LYS A 305 31.68 -20.51 2.82
C LYS A 305 31.30 -20.72 1.33
N ALA A 306 31.13 -21.95 0.87
CA ALA A 306 31.08 -22.21 -0.57
C ALA A 306 29.69 -22.06 -1.21
N TYR A 307 28.59 -22.02 -0.44
CA TYR A 307 27.24 -21.92 -1.05
C TYR A 307 26.20 -21.07 -0.31
N ASP A 308 26.47 -20.64 0.93
CA ASP A 308 25.52 -19.89 1.76
C ASP A 308 26.24 -18.69 2.40
N ASP A 309 26.61 -17.71 1.59
CA ASP A 309 27.32 -16.52 2.05
C ASP A 309 26.39 -15.46 2.68
N HIS A 310 25.07 -15.73 2.75
CA HIS A 310 24.00 -14.82 3.23
C HIS A 310 24.26 -13.36 2.83
N GLU A 311 24.81 -13.18 1.62
CA GLU A 311 25.34 -11.91 1.17
C GLU A 311 24.19 -10.92 1.09
N THR A 312 24.23 -9.89 1.92
CA THR A 312 23.14 -8.93 2.03
C THR A 312 23.49 -7.65 1.29
N TRP A 313 22.55 -7.14 0.50
CA TRP A 313 22.70 -5.93 -0.29
C TRP A 313 21.61 -4.91 0.02
N ALA A 314 22.01 -3.64 0.17
CA ALA A 314 21.11 -2.50 0.13
C ALA A 314 21.04 -1.98 -1.32
N ILE A 315 19.85 -2.00 -1.92
CA ILE A 315 19.61 -1.64 -3.32
C ILE A 315 18.79 -0.35 -3.38
N ILE A 316 19.24 0.65 -4.14
CA ILE A 316 18.45 1.86 -4.39
C ILE A 316 17.32 1.53 -5.36
N ILE A 317 16.09 1.66 -4.88
CA ILE A 317 14.85 1.47 -5.64
C ILE A 317 14.04 2.76 -5.73
N GLY A 318 14.59 3.88 -5.29
CA GLY A 318 13.91 5.16 -5.37
C GLY A 318 14.77 6.32 -4.95
N ARG A 319 14.50 7.47 -5.54
CA ARG A 319 15.10 8.75 -5.18
C ARG A 319 14.04 9.84 -5.34
N LEU A 320 13.83 10.61 -4.28
CA LEU A 320 12.85 11.69 -4.25
C LEU A 320 13.53 12.97 -3.77
N ARG A 321 13.18 14.11 -4.35
CA ARG A 321 13.58 15.41 -3.83
C ARG A 321 12.51 15.90 -2.86
N ASN A 322 12.83 15.93 -1.59
CA ASN A 322 11.95 16.44 -0.55
C ASN A 322 12.26 17.91 -0.27
N TRP A 323 11.23 18.73 -0.21
CA TRP A 323 11.33 20.18 -0.01
C TRP A 323 11.04 20.61 1.42
N ASN A 324 10.58 19.68 2.26
CA ASN A 324 10.16 19.97 3.63
C ASN A 324 11.26 19.65 4.65
N HIS A 325 12.38 19.04 4.25
CA HIS A 325 13.51 18.84 5.16
C HIS A 325 14.54 19.96 5.04
N ASN A 326 15.02 20.43 6.19
CA ASN A 326 16.16 21.31 6.27
C ASN A 326 17.43 20.58 5.80
N PRO A 327 18.18 21.09 4.81
CA PRO A 327 19.38 20.41 4.30
C PRO A 327 20.51 20.19 5.30
N LYS A 328 20.56 20.98 6.39
CA LYS A 328 21.60 20.91 7.41
C LYS A 328 21.19 20.06 8.61
N THR A 329 19.94 20.19 9.06
CA THR A 329 19.46 19.53 10.29
C THR A 329 18.66 18.25 10.04
N TRP A 330 18.23 18.03 8.80
CA TRP A 330 17.31 16.96 8.40
C TRP A 330 15.94 17.00 9.09
N LYS A 331 15.63 18.07 9.84
CA LYS A 331 14.31 18.23 10.47
C LYS A 331 13.28 18.68 9.44
N VAL A 332 12.04 18.20 9.62
CA VAL A 332 10.90 18.68 8.86
C VAL A 332 10.61 20.13 9.28
N GLU A 333 10.59 21.04 8.31
CA GLU A 333 10.26 22.44 8.46
C GLU A 333 9.05 22.75 7.57
N PRO A 334 7.95 23.29 8.12
CA PRO A 334 6.75 23.57 7.34
C PRO A 334 7.04 24.63 6.27
N MET A 335 6.63 24.35 5.04
CA MET A 335 6.82 25.26 3.93
C MET A 335 5.86 26.45 4.07
N SER A 336 6.40 27.66 4.21
CA SER A 336 5.56 28.87 4.23
C SER A 336 5.08 29.19 2.81
N TYR A 337 3.76 29.31 2.64
CA TYR A 337 3.15 29.62 1.35
C TYR A 337 3.67 30.98 0.81
N GLY A 338 4.23 30.99 -0.40
CA GLY A 338 4.80 32.19 -1.03
C GLY A 338 6.29 32.46 -0.73
N ALA A 339 6.94 31.67 0.13
CA ALA A 339 8.39 31.73 0.31
C ALA A 339 9.15 31.13 -0.89
N PRO A 340 10.42 31.53 -1.14
CA PRO A 340 11.27 30.88 -2.13
C PRO A 340 11.35 29.37 -1.86
N LYS A 341 11.22 28.55 -2.92
CA LYS A 341 11.38 27.10 -2.78
C LYS A 341 12.76 26.79 -2.19
N PRO A 342 12.85 26.03 -1.09
CA PRO A 342 14.13 25.67 -0.50
C PRO A 342 14.95 24.82 -1.48
N GLU A 343 16.25 24.64 -1.22
CA GLU A 343 17.09 23.77 -2.05
C GLU A 343 16.61 22.31 -2.03
N GLY A 344 15.91 21.90 -0.97
CA GLY A 344 15.44 20.53 -0.78
C GLY A 344 16.59 19.54 -0.61
N VAL A 345 16.22 18.32 -0.25
CA VAL A 345 17.17 17.23 -0.03
C VAL A 345 16.75 16.00 -0.83
N PHE A 346 17.70 15.13 -1.11
CA PHE A 346 17.41 13.85 -1.74
C PHE A 346 17.27 12.75 -0.70
N GLU A 347 16.14 12.06 -0.78
CA GLU A 347 15.79 10.89 -0.02
C GLU A 347 15.86 9.67 -0.91
N LEU A 348 16.46 8.61 -0.39
CA LEU A 348 16.55 7.32 -1.04
C LEU A 348 15.50 6.38 -0.47
N THR A 349 14.90 5.60 -1.37
CA THR A 349 14.18 4.39 -1.03
C THR A 349 15.10 3.21 -1.31
N MET A 350 15.32 2.35 -0.32
CA MET A 350 16.20 1.20 -0.44
C MET A 350 15.46 -0.10 -0.14
N MET A 351 15.84 -1.15 -0.87
CA MET A 351 15.43 -2.52 -0.62
C MET A 351 16.62 -3.32 -0.12
N LEU A 352 16.43 -4.02 0.99
CA LEU A 352 17.39 -4.94 1.56
C LEU A 352 17.10 -6.35 1.05
N VAL A 353 18.11 -6.99 0.48
CA VAL A 353 17.98 -8.35 -0.07
C VAL A 353 19.09 -9.24 0.44
N GLU A 354 18.77 -10.50 0.72
CA GLU A 354 19.73 -11.52 1.14
C GLU A 354 19.86 -12.58 0.06
N LYS A 355 21.10 -12.92 -0.28
CA LYS A 355 21.42 -14.01 -1.19
C LYS A 355 21.13 -15.35 -0.53
N HIS A 356 20.42 -16.21 -1.24
CA HIS A 356 20.07 -17.54 -0.73
C HIS A 356 20.39 -18.67 -1.73
N LYS A 357 20.66 -18.35 -2.99
CA LYS A 357 21.20 -19.25 -4.03
C LYS A 357 22.07 -18.45 -5.00
N PHE A 358 22.71 -19.13 -5.94
CA PHE A 358 23.53 -18.51 -6.99
C PHE A 358 22.74 -17.43 -7.75
N ASP A 359 23.14 -16.17 -7.58
CA ASP A 359 22.49 -14.96 -8.11
C ASP A 359 20.98 -14.83 -7.83
N LEU A 360 20.46 -15.51 -6.80
CA LEU A 360 19.07 -15.40 -6.36
C LEU A 360 19.00 -14.81 -4.95
N TYR A 361 18.11 -13.83 -4.82
CA TYR A 361 17.96 -13.02 -3.63
C TYR A 361 16.50 -13.01 -3.20
N HIS A 362 16.26 -12.96 -1.90
CA HIS A 362 14.94 -12.67 -1.37
C HIS A 362 14.96 -11.31 -0.64
N ARG A 363 13.87 -10.56 -0.74
CA ARG A 363 13.69 -9.32 0.01
C ARG A 363 13.55 -9.66 1.49
N VAL A 364 14.35 -8.98 2.32
CA VAL A 364 14.29 -9.07 3.79
C VAL A 364 13.87 -7.75 4.43
N GLY A 365 13.92 -6.63 3.71
CA GLY A 365 13.49 -5.34 4.26
C GLY A 365 13.41 -4.25 3.22
N MET A 366 12.80 -3.13 3.60
CA MET A 366 12.71 -1.91 2.79
C MET A 366 12.74 -0.70 3.72
N GLY A 367 13.35 0.40 3.26
CA GLY A 367 13.41 1.67 3.98
C GLY A 367 13.18 2.85 3.05
N ARG A 368 12.57 3.92 3.57
CA ARG A 368 12.33 5.21 2.90
C ARG A 368 13.04 6.33 3.65
N GLU A 369 13.06 7.52 3.05
CA GLU A 369 13.53 8.76 3.69
C GLU A 369 15.00 8.68 4.13
N ILE A 370 15.78 7.82 3.47
CA ILE A 370 17.19 7.65 3.77
C ILE A 370 17.93 8.84 3.16
N ASN A 371 18.57 9.64 4.00
CA ASN A 371 19.33 10.80 3.56
C ASN A 371 20.43 10.39 2.57
N GLU A 372 20.39 10.88 1.32
CA GLU A 372 21.39 10.53 0.32
C GLU A 372 22.82 10.88 0.78
N HIS A 373 23.00 11.97 1.54
CA HIS A 373 24.31 12.47 1.97
C HIS A 373 25.05 11.51 2.90
N ILE A 374 24.34 10.83 3.82
CA ILE A 374 24.98 9.86 4.72
C ILE A 374 25.44 8.61 3.96
N THR A 375 24.94 8.41 2.74
CA THR A 375 25.28 7.25 1.90
C THR A 375 26.33 7.57 0.83
N ALA A 376 26.83 8.82 0.78
CA ALA A 376 27.71 9.29 -0.27
C ALA A 376 29.02 8.50 -0.39
N ASN A 377 29.53 8.01 0.75
CA ASN A 377 30.79 7.26 0.82
C ASN A 377 30.62 5.74 0.71
N TRP A 378 29.39 5.24 0.51
CA TRP A 378 29.19 3.81 0.36
C TRP A 378 29.75 3.33 -0.98
N ASN A 379 30.19 2.07 -1.00
CA ASN A 379 30.74 1.43 -2.20
C ASN A 379 29.63 1.00 -3.17
N TRP A 380 28.93 1.99 -3.73
CA TRP A 380 27.82 1.77 -4.63
C TRP A 380 28.28 1.24 -5.99
N LYS A 381 27.69 0.13 -6.43
CA LYS A 381 27.93 -0.46 -7.75
C LYS A 381 26.62 -0.82 -8.43
N TYR A 382 26.60 -0.68 -9.76
CA TYR A 382 25.51 -1.25 -10.54
C TYR A 382 25.71 -2.76 -10.68
N ARG A 383 24.65 -3.51 -10.38
CA ARG A 383 24.62 -4.97 -10.50
C ARG A 383 23.23 -5.40 -10.94
N GLU A 384 23.16 -6.53 -11.64
CA GLU A 384 21.91 -7.23 -11.92
C GLU A 384 21.51 -8.09 -10.71
N PHE A 385 20.24 -7.99 -10.33
CA PHE A 385 19.65 -8.77 -9.25
C PHE A 385 18.44 -9.55 -9.74
N LYS A 386 18.28 -10.77 -9.21
CA LYS A 386 17.05 -11.56 -9.33
C LYS A 386 16.46 -11.68 -7.93
N VAL A 387 15.52 -10.80 -7.63
CA VAL A 387 14.92 -10.67 -6.29
C VAL A 387 13.50 -11.20 -6.32
N GLY A 388 13.14 -12.09 -5.40
CA GLY A 388 11.80 -12.66 -5.33
C GLY A 388 11.85 -14.10 -4.87
N GLY A 389 10.96 -14.92 -5.45
CA GLY A 389 10.81 -16.34 -5.12
C GLY A 389 10.60 -16.60 -3.63
N PRO A 390 10.85 -17.86 -3.19
CA PRO A 390 10.64 -18.23 -1.80
C PRO A 390 11.55 -17.45 -0.87
N GLY A 391 10.97 -16.71 0.06
CA GLY A 391 11.70 -15.91 1.05
C GLY A 391 11.70 -16.57 2.43
N ARG A 392 12.52 -16.04 3.35
CA ARG A 392 12.47 -16.42 4.77
C ARG A 392 11.12 -16.10 5.44
N GLY A 393 10.36 -15.18 4.86
CA GLY A 393 9.18 -14.62 5.53
C GLY A 393 9.60 -13.87 6.81
N GLU A 394 10.78 -13.30 6.84
CA GLU A 394 11.26 -12.49 7.96
C GLU A 394 11.52 -11.08 7.45
N GLN A 395 11.18 -10.10 8.28
CA GLN A 395 11.52 -8.72 8.01
C GLN A 395 12.65 -8.32 8.95
N VAL A 396 13.73 -7.79 8.37
CA VAL A 396 14.87 -7.27 9.10
C VAL A 396 14.97 -5.77 8.87
N ARG A 397 15.31 -5.04 9.94
CA ARG A 397 15.58 -3.61 9.86
C ARG A 397 17.05 -3.38 9.55
N PHE A 398 17.33 -2.32 8.83
CA PHE A 398 18.70 -1.88 8.58
C PHE A 398 18.79 -0.38 8.83
N GLY A 399 19.97 0.04 9.26
CA GLY A 399 20.34 1.42 9.47
C GLY A 399 21.23 1.88 8.32
N ALA A 400 21.05 3.14 7.92
CA ALA A 400 21.98 3.81 7.04
C ALA A 400 22.94 4.66 7.90
N PHE A 401 24.23 4.35 7.84
CA PHE A 401 25.28 5.10 8.55
C PHE A 401 26.35 5.59 7.58
N ALA A 402 27.17 6.56 7.98
CA ALA A 402 28.22 7.11 7.11
C ALA A 402 29.24 6.05 6.63
N GLN A 403 29.44 5.01 7.45
CA GLN A 403 30.38 3.91 7.23
C GLN A 403 29.83 2.86 6.26
N GLY A 404 28.52 2.78 6.10
CA GLY A 404 27.86 1.76 5.28
C GLY A 404 26.44 1.46 5.76
N PRO A 405 25.71 0.62 5.02
CA PRO A 405 24.50 0.01 5.52
C PRO A 405 24.84 -1.08 6.56
N GLU A 406 24.11 -1.09 7.67
CA GLU A 406 24.29 -2.04 8.78
C GLU A 406 22.94 -2.66 9.18
N TYR A 407 22.98 -3.91 9.62
CA TYR A 407 21.83 -4.56 10.25
C TYR A 407 21.52 -3.95 11.63
N LEU A 408 20.23 -3.85 11.99
CA LEU A 408 19.76 -3.32 13.29
C LEU A 408 19.19 -4.40 14.19
#